data_AF-A0A7S1T1K4-F1
#
_entry.id   AF-A0A7S1T1K4-F1
#
_cell.length_a   1.000
_cell.length_b   1.000
_cell.length_c   1.000
_cell.angle_alpha   90.00
_cell.angle_beta   90.00
_cell.angle_gamma   90.00
#
_symmetry.space_group_name_H-M   'P 1'
#
loop_
_entity.id
_entity.type
_entity.pdbx_description
1 polymer ?
#
loop_
_entity_poly.entity_id
_entity_poly.type
_entity_poly.pdbx_seq_one_letter_code
_entity_poly.pdbx_strand_id
1 'polypeptide(L)'
;GKGGDPRSALRTTPSTPSRRSPLWLRGSRQRSNEAADGATVLGECPLLNVSSCEISVRRLSPGAPGVQLLLYNPLAWRRSTPVRVPLGPHGAVAVMDAVGNAVVSQIVSVSAVTRALQQQEAEGAEGHGSREVVFFAELDPLGFSTYVIKPVEEGHPGAAVVSQVRRVSAGNTDGAGISNGALSVEFDAVSGKMV
;
A
#
# COMPACT_ATOMS: atom_id res chain seq x y z
N GLY A 1 -71.28 33.93 -15.49
CA GLY A 1 -71.06 34.89 -16.59
C GLY A 1 -69.58 34.96 -16.89
N LYS A 2 -69.22 34.92 -18.18
CA LYS A 2 -67.88 34.88 -18.76
C LYS A 2 -66.97 36.06 -18.37
N GLY A 3 -65.67 35.84 -18.53
CA GLY A 3 -64.61 36.83 -18.76
C GLY A 3 -63.34 36.42 -17.99
N GLY A 4 -62.19 36.06 -18.59
CA GLY A 4 -61.58 36.51 -19.83
C GLY A 4 -60.26 37.20 -19.49
N ASP A 5 -59.15 36.46 -19.62
CA ASP A 5 -57.72 36.88 -19.62
C ASP A 5 -57.43 38.11 -20.54
N PRO A 6 -56.23 38.77 -20.60
CA PRO A 6 -54.88 38.35 -20.16
C PRO A 6 -53.95 39.49 -19.62
N ARG A 7 -52.73 39.16 -19.14
CA ARG A 7 -51.42 39.77 -19.56
C ARG A 7 -50.24 39.41 -18.63
N SER A 8 -49.29 38.68 -19.22
CA SER A 8 -47.81 38.70 -19.09
C SER A 8 -47.15 39.60 -18.03
N ALA A 9 -46.22 39.05 -17.22
CA ALA A 9 -44.78 39.34 -17.29
C ALA A 9 -43.92 38.76 -16.12
N LEU A 10 -42.65 38.47 -16.43
CA LEU A 10 -41.44 38.59 -15.59
C LEU A 10 -41.12 37.54 -14.49
N ARG A 11 -40.39 36.52 -14.95
CA ARG A 11 -39.18 35.88 -14.39
C ARG A 11 -38.58 36.54 -13.14
N THR A 12 -38.44 35.80 -12.04
CA THR A 12 -37.37 35.96 -11.04
C THR A 12 -37.07 34.62 -10.36
N THR A 13 -35.88 34.07 -10.61
CA THR A 13 -35.30 32.97 -9.83
C THR A 13 -34.50 33.55 -8.66
N PRO A 14 -34.71 33.12 -7.41
CA PRO A 14 -33.88 33.56 -6.31
C PRO A 14 -32.50 32.90 -6.37
N SER A 15 -31.48 33.74 -6.48
CA SER A 15 -30.07 33.42 -6.28
C SER A 15 -29.72 33.39 -4.79
N THR A 16 -28.56 32.79 -4.48
CA THR A 16 -27.63 33.03 -3.33
C THR A 16 -27.45 31.81 -2.41
N PRO A 17 -26.26 31.53 -1.81
CA PRO A 17 -24.93 32.10 -2.00
C PRO A 17 -23.83 31.10 -2.38
N SER A 18 -22.87 31.60 -3.15
CA SER A 18 -21.49 31.12 -3.26
C SER A 18 -20.79 31.16 -1.90
N ARG A 19 -20.38 29.99 -1.37
CA ARG A 19 -19.39 29.92 -0.29
C ARG A 19 -18.00 29.97 -0.92
N ARG A 20 -17.30 31.07 -0.66
CA ARG A 20 -15.90 31.30 -0.99
C ARG A 20 -15.02 30.33 -0.20
N SER A 21 -14.27 29.47 -0.89
CA SER A 21 -13.15 28.74 -0.30
C SER A 21 -11.91 29.65 -0.26
N PRO A 22 -11.11 29.62 0.82
CA PRO A 22 -9.90 30.40 0.91
C PRO A 22 -8.83 29.84 -0.03
N LEU A 23 -8.36 30.73 -0.90
CA LEU A 23 -7.28 30.52 -1.86
C LEU A 23 -5.94 30.48 -1.11
N TRP A 24 -5.48 29.29 -0.72
CA TRP A 24 -4.08 29.09 -0.35
C TRP A 24 -3.27 28.80 -1.62
N LEU A 25 -2.59 29.84 -2.09
CA LEU A 25 -1.53 29.78 -3.09
C LEU A 25 -0.28 29.16 -2.46
N ARG A 26 0.18 28.02 -3.00
CA ARG A 26 1.60 27.75 -3.25
C ARG A 26 1.78 26.61 -4.26
N GLY A 27 1.51 26.93 -5.53
CA GLY A 27 2.20 26.25 -6.62
C GLY A 27 3.66 26.73 -6.62
N SER A 28 4.59 25.89 -6.21
CA SER A 28 6.00 26.13 -6.43
C SER A 28 6.24 26.13 -7.94
N ARG A 29 6.56 27.30 -8.51
CA ARG A 29 7.14 27.42 -9.85
C ARG A 29 8.35 26.48 -9.91
N GLN A 30 8.31 25.44 -10.75
CA GLN A 30 9.52 24.75 -11.16
C GLN A 30 10.43 25.77 -11.85
N ARG A 31 11.43 26.26 -11.12
CA ARG A 31 12.65 26.77 -11.74
C ARG A 31 13.33 25.54 -12.35
N SER A 32 13.44 25.54 -13.67
CA SER A 32 14.31 24.66 -14.42
C SER A 32 15.74 24.84 -13.91
N ASN A 33 16.15 23.97 -13.00
CA ASN A 33 17.54 23.59 -12.85
C ASN A 33 17.65 22.23 -13.52
N GLU A 34 18.49 22.12 -14.54
CA GLU A 34 19.09 20.86 -14.98
C GLU A 34 19.69 20.19 -13.73
N ALA A 35 18.89 19.31 -13.12
CA ALA A 35 19.34 18.44 -12.05
C ALA A 35 20.17 17.33 -12.70
N ALA A 36 21.36 17.11 -12.14
CA ALA A 36 22.25 16.02 -12.51
C ALA A 36 21.45 14.73 -12.79
N ASP A 37 21.67 14.18 -14.00
CA ASP A 37 21.10 12.95 -14.55
C ASP A 37 21.53 11.72 -13.74
N GLY A 38 21.05 11.62 -12.50
CA GLY A 38 21.47 10.61 -11.53
C GLY A 38 21.20 10.91 -10.06
N ALA A 39 20.56 12.03 -9.71
CA ALA A 39 20.16 12.28 -8.32
C ALA A 39 19.13 11.24 -7.87
N THR A 40 19.54 10.31 -7.00
CA THR A 40 18.65 9.33 -6.39
C THR A 40 17.77 10.06 -5.37
N VAL A 41 16.52 10.33 -5.74
CA VAL A 41 15.55 10.93 -4.81
C VAL A 41 15.09 9.86 -3.84
N LEU A 42 15.46 10.01 -2.57
CA LEU A 42 14.90 9.21 -1.47
C LEU A 42 13.47 9.66 -1.23
N GLY A 43 12.55 8.70 -1.22
CA GLY A 43 11.16 8.92 -0.87
C GLY A 43 10.76 8.03 0.29
N GLU A 44 9.90 8.55 1.15
CA GLU A 44 9.39 7.86 2.33
C GLU A 44 7.91 7.54 2.16
N CYS A 45 7.45 6.45 2.77
CA CYS A 45 6.05 6.06 2.80
C CYS A 45 5.54 6.03 4.23
N PRO A 46 5.00 7.15 4.75
CA PRO A 46 4.56 7.23 6.15
C PRO A 46 3.25 6.48 6.44
N LEU A 47 2.48 6.13 5.40
CA LEU A 47 1.14 5.51 5.51
C LEU A 47 1.13 3.99 5.28
N LEU A 48 2.24 3.30 5.62
CA LEU A 48 2.32 1.84 5.53
C LEU A 48 1.36 1.13 6.50
N ASN A 49 0.92 1.79 7.57
CA ASN A 49 -0.08 1.26 8.52
C ASN A 49 -1.45 1.00 7.85
N VAL A 50 -1.80 1.76 6.81
CA VAL A 50 -2.99 1.56 5.99
C VAL A 50 -2.63 0.97 4.63
N SER A 51 -1.44 0.40 4.46
CA SER A 51 -0.96 -0.15 3.19
C SER A 51 -1.04 0.87 2.03
N SER A 52 -0.65 2.12 2.27
CA SER A 52 -0.61 3.18 1.24
C SER A 52 0.81 3.69 1.00
N CYS A 53 1.25 3.65 -0.25
CA CYS A 53 2.58 4.11 -0.68
C CYS A 53 2.59 4.29 -2.21
N GLU A 54 2.45 5.52 -2.68
CA GLU A 54 2.41 5.82 -4.12
C GLU A 54 3.68 5.39 -4.86
N ILE A 55 4.85 5.56 -4.22
CA ILE A 55 6.14 5.18 -4.79
C ILE A 55 6.15 3.68 -5.12
N SER A 56 5.81 2.82 -4.16
CA SER A 56 5.85 1.38 -4.37
C SER A 56 4.75 0.92 -5.32
N VAL A 57 3.52 1.44 -5.18
CA VAL A 57 2.39 1.08 -6.06
C VAL A 57 2.70 1.41 -7.53
N ARG A 58 3.27 2.58 -7.83
CA ARG A 58 3.63 2.96 -9.20
C ARG A 58 4.86 2.22 -9.72
N ARG A 59 5.94 2.15 -8.93
CA ARG A 59 7.24 1.61 -9.37
C ARG A 59 7.33 0.09 -9.36
N LEU A 60 6.37 -0.59 -8.74
CA LEU A 60 6.23 -2.05 -8.75
C LEU A 60 5.09 -2.54 -9.65
N SER A 61 4.53 -1.65 -10.47
CA SER A 61 3.59 -2.05 -11.52
C SER A 61 4.31 -2.79 -12.66
N PRO A 62 3.63 -3.68 -13.42
CA PRO A 62 4.25 -4.37 -14.55
C PRO A 62 4.93 -3.39 -15.53
N GLY A 63 6.18 -3.68 -15.91
CA GLY A 63 6.98 -2.83 -16.79
C GLY A 63 7.69 -1.65 -16.13
N ALA A 64 7.47 -1.41 -14.83
CA ALA A 64 8.17 -0.39 -14.07
C ALA A 64 9.60 -0.84 -13.65
N PRO A 65 10.54 0.09 -13.39
CA PRO A 65 11.94 -0.26 -13.12
C PRO A 65 12.20 -0.93 -11.76
N GLY A 66 11.20 -0.99 -10.87
CA GLY A 66 11.36 -1.45 -9.49
C GLY A 66 11.70 -0.32 -8.51
N VAL A 67 11.93 -0.72 -7.26
CA VAL A 67 12.37 0.17 -6.18
C VAL A 67 13.57 -0.43 -5.45
N GLN A 68 14.48 0.43 -5.00
CA GLN A 68 15.47 0.07 -4.00
C GLN A 68 14.99 0.57 -2.63
N LEU A 69 14.94 -0.34 -1.67
CA LEU A 69 14.57 -0.06 -0.29
C LEU A 69 15.82 0.10 0.55
N LEU A 70 15.83 1.15 1.36
CA LEU A 70 16.84 1.39 2.39
C LEU A 70 16.14 1.22 3.75
N LEU A 71 16.62 0.27 4.54
CA LEU A 71 16.06 -0.01 5.86
C LEU A 71 17.11 0.33 6.92
N TYR A 72 16.83 1.32 7.75
CA TYR A 72 17.72 1.72 8.84
C TYR A 72 17.30 1.06 10.16
N ASN A 73 18.25 0.45 10.84
CA ASN A 73 18.07 -0.07 12.19
C ASN A 73 18.74 0.87 13.20
N PRO A 74 17.94 1.64 13.96
CA PRO A 74 18.47 2.55 14.97
C PRO A 74 18.93 1.82 16.25
N LEU A 75 18.79 0.49 16.33
CA LEU A 75 19.10 -0.29 17.53
C LEU A 75 20.55 -0.79 17.51
N ALA A 76 21.17 -0.89 18.69
CA ALA A 76 22.54 -1.39 18.86
C ALA A 76 22.68 -2.92 18.78
N TRP A 77 21.68 -3.61 18.26
CA TRP A 77 21.65 -5.07 18.13
C TRP A 77 21.01 -5.46 16.80
N ARG A 78 21.41 -6.63 16.29
CA ARG A 78 20.90 -7.16 15.04
C ARG A 78 19.43 -7.48 15.18
N ARG A 79 18.65 -7.16 14.14
CA ARG A 79 17.21 -7.38 14.13
C ARG A 79 16.77 -8.05 12.83
N SER A 80 16.11 -9.19 12.96
CA SER A 80 15.30 -9.78 11.88
C SER A 80 13.86 -9.30 12.04
N THR A 81 13.28 -8.71 11.00
CA THR A 81 11.91 -8.15 11.08
C THR A 81 11.15 -8.34 9.78
N PRO A 82 9.83 -8.63 9.82
CA PRO A 82 9.02 -8.63 8.62
C PRO A 82 8.88 -7.20 8.10
N VAL A 83 9.04 -7.04 6.78
CA VAL A 83 8.85 -5.81 6.03
C VAL A 83 7.66 -6.01 5.10
N ARG A 84 6.77 -5.02 5.03
CA ARG A 84 5.57 -5.04 4.19
C ARG A 84 5.59 -3.85 3.25
N VAL A 85 5.43 -4.10 1.95
CA VAL A 85 5.48 -3.06 0.92
C VAL A 85 4.20 -3.11 0.07
N PRO A 86 3.41 -2.03 0.02
CA PRO A 86 2.18 -1.97 -0.77
C PRO A 86 2.43 -2.15 -2.26
N LEU A 87 1.58 -2.94 -2.90
CA LEU A 87 1.58 -3.22 -4.33
C LEU A 87 0.24 -2.86 -4.96
N GLY A 88 0.27 -2.58 -6.26
CA GLY A 88 -0.92 -2.51 -7.09
C GLY A 88 -1.67 -3.85 -7.20
N PRO A 89 -2.81 -3.88 -7.91
CA PRO A 89 -3.70 -5.06 -7.95
C PRO A 89 -3.12 -6.26 -8.71
N HIS A 90 -2.17 -6.05 -9.62
CA HIS A 90 -1.65 -7.10 -10.52
C HIS A 90 -0.12 -7.11 -10.60
N GLY A 91 0.43 -8.19 -11.15
CA GLY A 91 1.87 -8.38 -11.34
C GLY A 91 2.52 -9.23 -10.25
N ALA A 92 3.53 -9.99 -10.66
CA ALA A 92 4.47 -10.67 -9.78
C ALA A 92 5.66 -9.74 -9.49
N VAL A 93 6.26 -9.91 -8.31
CA VAL A 93 7.46 -9.20 -7.91
C VAL A 93 8.48 -10.17 -7.34
N ALA A 94 9.76 -9.87 -7.48
CA ALA A 94 10.84 -10.56 -6.79
C ALA A 94 11.54 -9.58 -5.83
N VAL A 95 11.98 -10.10 -4.69
CA VAL A 95 12.77 -9.34 -3.71
C VAL A 95 14.19 -9.88 -3.74
N MET A 96 15.17 -8.99 -3.82
CA MET A 96 16.59 -9.32 -3.83
C MET A 96 17.31 -8.59 -2.70
N ASP A 97 18.32 -9.22 -2.12
CA ASP A 97 19.23 -8.58 -1.18
C ASP A 97 20.24 -7.66 -1.90
N ALA A 98 21.11 -7.00 -1.13
CA ALA A 98 22.14 -6.09 -1.65
C ALA A 98 23.15 -6.75 -2.60
N VAL A 99 23.30 -8.08 -2.53
CA VAL A 99 24.25 -8.87 -3.34
C VAL A 99 23.56 -9.47 -4.57
N GLY A 100 22.23 -9.36 -4.67
CA GLY A 100 21.42 -9.85 -5.77
C GLY A 100 20.82 -11.23 -5.56
N ASN A 101 20.91 -11.80 -4.34
CA ASN A 101 20.27 -13.09 -4.06
C ASN A 101 18.77 -12.90 -3.87
N ALA A 102 17.97 -13.84 -4.38
CA ALA A 102 16.53 -13.85 -4.16
C ALA A 102 16.20 -14.08 -2.68
N VAL A 103 15.33 -13.24 -2.13
CA VAL A 103 14.82 -13.33 -0.76
C VAL A 103 13.46 -14.01 -0.79
N VAL A 104 13.28 -15.00 0.09
CA VAL A 104 11.99 -15.68 0.26
C VAL A 104 10.95 -14.64 0.67
N SER A 105 9.92 -14.52 -0.16
CA SER A 105 8.90 -13.48 -0.03
C SER A 105 7.53 -14.00 -0.40
N GLN A 106 6.50 -13.35 0.13
CA GLN A 106 5.11 -13.71 -0.04
C GLN A 106 4.28 -12.48 -0.44
N ILE A 107 3.31 -12.64 -1.33
CA ILE A 107 2.30 -11.62 -1.60
C ILE A 107 1.04 -11.92 -0.80
N VAL A 108 0.62 -10.96 0.02
CA VAL A 108 -0.62 -11.03 0.81
C VAL A 108 -1.65 -10.03 0.32
N SER A 109 -2.93 -10.40 0.38
CA SER A 109 -4.01 -9.49 0.03
C SER A 109 -4.29 -8.52 1.18
N VAL A 110 -4.54 -7.25 0.83
CA VAL A 110 -4.96 -6.25 1.83
C VAL A 110 -6.40 -6.57 2.24
N SER A 111 -6.72 -6.41 3.53
CA SER A 111 -8.07 -6.71 4.03
C SER A 111 -9.10 -5.67 3.57
N ALA A 112 -10.39 -6.01 3.61
CA ALA A 112 -11.45 -5.05 3.32
C ALA A 112 -11.47 -3.87 4.32
N VAL A 113 -11.15 -4.15 5.59
CA VAL A 113 -11.07 -3.14 6.65
C VAL A 113 -9.94 -2.15 6.36
N THR A 114 -8.75 -2.65 6.00
CA THR A 114 -7.61 -1.81 5.65
C THR A 114 -7.90 -0.95 4.41
N ARG A 115 -8.58 -1.51 3.40
CA ARG A 115 -9.02 -0.73 2.22
C ARG A 115 -10.00 0.38 2.55
N ALA A 116 -10.90 0.16 3.52
CA ALA A 116 -11.79 1.22 3.98
C ALA A 116 -11.01 2.34 4.69
N LEU A 117 -10.03 1.98 5.53
CA LEU A 117 -9.16 2.95 6.21
C LEU A 117 -8.32 3.77 5.22
N GLN A 118 -7.81 3.18 4.14
CA GLN A 118 -7.11 3.90 3.08
C GLN A 118 -7.93 5.07 2.55
N GLN A 119 -9.23 4.86 2.29
CA GLN A 119 -10.12 5.90 1.76
C GLN A 119 -10.36 7.04 2.75
N GLN A 120 -10.15 6.82 4.05
CA GLN A 120 -10.33 7.82 5.09
C GLN A 120 -9.03 8.58 5.40
N GLU A 121 -7.88 7.89 5.37
CA GLU A 121 -6.60 8.38 5.88
C GLU A 121 -5.61 8.79 4.78
N ALA A 122 -5.75 8.26 3.56
CA ALA A 122 -4.88 8.56 2.43
C ALA A 122 -5.66 9.36 1.37
N GLU A 123 -5.14 10.54 1.03
CA GLU A 123 -5.67 11.34 -0.07
C GLU A 123 -5.20 10.75 -1.41
N GLY A 124 -6.14 10.46 -2.31
CA GLY A 124 -5.85 9.99 -3.65
C GLY A 124 -5.65 8.47 -3.76
N ALA A 125 -6.39 7.84 -4.66
CA ALA A 125 -6.37 6.39 -4.86
C ALA A 125 -5.05 5.85 -5.44
N GLU A 126 -4.17 6.71 -5.95
CA GLU A 126 -2.92 6.34 -6.62
C GLU A 126 -1.89 5.71 -5.65
N GLY A 127 -2.03 5.96 -4.34
CA GLY A 127 -1.20 5.36 -3.29
C GLY A 127 -1.74 4.05 -2.72
N HIS A 128 -2.98 3.68 -3.00
CA HIS A 128 -3.66 2.59 -2.30
C HIS A 128 -3.13 1.21 -2.74
N GLY A 129 -2.49 0.51 -1.81
CA GLY A 129 -2.10 -0.88 -2.01
C GLY A 129 -3.31 -1.81 -1.98
N SER A 130 -3.39 -2.69 -2.98
CA SER A 130 -4.39 -3.78 -3.01
C SER A 130 -3.82 -5.09 -2.45
N ARG A 131 -2.50 -5.23 -2.48
CA ARG A 131 -1.71 -6.36 -1.98
C ARG A 131 -0.45 -5.81 -1.31
N GLU A 132 0.25 -6.63 -0.55
CA GLU A 132 1.57 -6.31 0.01
C GLU A 132 2.53 -7.43 -0.33
N VAL A 133 3.78 -7.11 -0.70
CA VAL A 133 4.87 -8.08 -0.62
C VAL A 133 5.46 -8.04 0.79
N VAL A 134 5.64 -9.22 1.37
CA VAL A 134 6.12 -9.45 2.72
C VAL A 134 7.36 -10.33 2.66
N PHE A 135 8.42 -9.91 3.35
CA PHE A 135 9.65 -10.66 3.49
C PHE A 135 10.32 -10.32 4.83
N PHE A 136 11.20 -11.18 5.31
CA PHE A 136 12.02 -10.88 6.49
C PHE A 136 13.29 -10.15 6.04
N ALA A 137 13.56 -9.01 6.65
CA ALA A 137 14.80 -8.27 6.47
C ALA A 137 15.71 -8.49 7.68
N GLU A 138 16.96 -8.85 7.41
CA GLU A 138 18.05 -8.83 8.38
C GLU A 138 18.66 -7.42 8.39
N LEU A 139 18.71 -6.81 9.58
CA LEU A 139 19.22 -5.45 9.77
C LEU A 139 20.38 -5.44 10.77
N ASP A 140 21.49 -4.82 10.36
CA ASP A 140 22.69 -4.71 11.20
C ASP A 140 22.53 -3.66 12.31
N PRO A 141 23.24 -3.80 13.45
CA PRO A 141 23.25 -2.81 14.51
C PRO A 141 23.65 -1.42 14.03
N LEU A 142 22.89 -0.38 14.40
CA LEU A 142 23.18 1.04 14.07
C LEU A 142 23.51 1.26 12.59
N GLY A 143 22.90 0.48 11.70
CA GLY A 143 23.26 0.40 10.30
C GLY A 143 22.05 0.39 9.39
N PHE A 144 22.33 0.29 8.09
CA PHE A 144 21.30 0.15 7.07
C PHE A 144 21.51 -1.13 6.27
N SER A 145 20.43 -1.67 5.75
CA SER A 145 20.43 -2.78 4.80
C SER A 145 19.60 -2.40 3.59
N THR A 146 20.03 -2.84 2.40
CA THR A 146 19.35 -2.53 1.14
C THR A 146 18.74 -3.76 0.52
N TYR A 147 17.57 -3.57 -0.06
CA TYR A 147 16.83 -4.59 -0.79
C TYR A 147 16.33 -4.00 -2.10
N VAL A 148 16.21 -4.83 -3.13
CA VAL A 148 15.68 -4.43 -4.43
C VAL A 148 14.39 -5.21 -4.68
N ILE A 149 13.31 -4.50 -4.97
CA ILE A 149 12.04 -5.12 -5.37
C ILE A 149 11.78 -4.75 -6.82
N LYS A 150 11.55 -5.76 -7.66
CA LYS A 150 11.31 -5.57 -9.10
C LYS A 150 10.06 -6.31 -9.55
N PRO A 151 9.27 -5.72 -10.46
CA PRO A 151 8.30 -6.48 -11.25
C PRO A 151 9.01 -7.57 -12.03
N VAL A 152 8.40 -8.76 -12.07
CA VAL A 152 8.90 -9.90 -12.84
C VAL A 152 7.73 -10.58 -13.55
N GLU A 153 8.05 -11.38 -14.56
CA GLU A 153 7.07 -12.24 -15.22
C GLU A 153 6.54 -13.30 -14.24
N GLU A 154 5.29 -13.74 -14.45
CA GLU A 154 4.72 -14.84 -13.68
C GLU A 154 5.56 -16.11 -13.87
N GLY A 155 5.80 -16.84 -12.76
CA GLY A 155 6.63 -18.04 -12.77
C GLY A 155 8.14 -17.78 -12.76
N HIS A 156 8.59 -16.53 -12.67
CA HIS A 156 10.02 -16.21 -12.52
C HIS A 156 10.62 -16.90 -11.28
N PRO A 157 11.83 -17.51 -11.39
CA PRO A 157 12.54 -18.07 -10.24
C PRO A 157 12.79 -17.00 -9.17
N GLY A 158 12.28 -17.20 -7.95
CA GLY A 158 12.39 -16.20 -6.88
C GLY A 158 11.29 -15.13 -6.86
N ALA A 159 10.27 -15.25 -7.72
CA ALA A 159 9.05 -14.48 -7.56
C ALA A 159 8.38 -14.77 -6.21
N ALA A 160 7.84 -13.73 -5.59
CA ALA A 160 7.12 -13.82 -4.33
C ALA A 160 5.89 -14.73 -4.45
N VAL A 161 5.75 -15.66 -3.50
CA VAL A 161 4.66 -16.64 -3.52
C VAL A 161 3.35 -15.97 -3.15
N VAL A 162 2.30 -16.12 -3.95
CA VAL A 162 0.99 -15.57 -3.62
C VAL A 162 0.34 -16.40 -2.51
N SER A 163 0.02 -15.74 -1.40
CA SER A 163 -0.67 -16.36 -0.26
C SER A 163 -2.11 -16.74 -0.58
N GLN A 164 -2.62 -17.75 0.12
CA GLN A 164 -4.02 -18.15 0.07
C GLN A 164 -4.66 -17.94 1.43
N VAL A 165 -5.83 -17.30 1.44
CA VAL A 165 -6.63 -17.17 2.66
C VAL A 165 -7.38 -18.49 2.89
N ARG A 166 -6.99 -19.22 3.93
CA ARG A 166 -7.71 -20.41 4.38
C ARG A 166 -8.90 -19.98 5.24
N ARG A 167 -10.10 -20.45 4.89
CA ARG A 167 -11.29 -20.30 5.75
C ARG A 167 -11.43 -21.55 6.62
N VAL A 168 -11.54 -21.33 7.92
CA VAL A 168 -11.78 -22.38 8.92
C VAL A 168 -13.26 -22.32 9.31
N SER A 169 -13.90 -23.47 9.48
CA SER A 169 -15.33 -23.58 9.81
C SER A 169 -15.52 -24.61 10.93
N ALA A 170 -16.62 -24.51 11.69
CA ALA A 170 -16.89 -25.38 12.84
C ALA A 170 -16.83 -26.90 12.55
N GLY A 171 -17.13 -27.33 11.32
CA GLY A 171 -17.07 -28.73 10.92
C GLY A 171 -15.70 -29.21 10.40
N ASN A 172 -14.72 -28.30 10.29
CA ASN A 172 -13.35 -28.61 9.90
C ASN A 172 -12.39 -27.68 10.65
N THR A 173 -11.92 -28.14 11.80
CA THR A 173 -10.97 -27.43 12.66
C THR A 173 -9.53 -27.53 12.18
N ASP A 174 -9.26 -28.27 11.09
CA ASP A 174 -7.92 -28.33 10.51
C ASP A 174 -7.53 -26.93 10.03
N GLY A 175 -6.42 -26.41 10.55
CA GLY A 175 -5.93 -25.06 10.26
C GLY A 175 -6.45 -23.99 11.21
N ALA A 176 -7.15 -24.35 12.29
CA ALA A 176 -7.40 -23.46 13.43
C ALA A 176 -6.15 -23.22 14.30
N GLY A 177 -5.02 -23.85 13.97
CA GLY A 177 -3.72 -23.62 14.61
C GLY A 177 -2.71 -23.00 13.65
N ILE A 178 -1.86 -22.12 14.19
CA ILE A 178 -0.70 -21.52 13.51
C ILE A 178 0.55 -21.88 14.31
N SER A 179 1.57 -22.43 13.64
CA SER A 179 2.82 -22.78 14.29
C SER A 179 4.02 -22.40 13.42
N ASN A 180 5.11 -21.99 14.07
CA ASN A 180 6.40 -21.75 13.43
C ASN A 180 7.50 -22.71 13.95
N GLY A 181 7.11 -23.79 14.64
CA GLY A 181 8.02 -24.76 15.24
C GLY A 181 8.57 -24.37 16.62
N ALA A 182 8.63 -23.08 16.94
CA ALA A 182 9.02 -22.59 18.28
C ALA A 182 7.79 -22.23 19.14
N LEU A 183 6.76 -21.70 18.49
CA LEU A 183 5.49 -21.32 19.08
C LEU A 183 4.36 -21.93 18.27
N SER A 184 3.33 -22.42 18.97
CA SER A 184 2.05 -22.80 18.39
C SER A 184 0.96 -21.95 19.05
N VAL A 185 0.00 -21.50 18.25
CA VAL A 185 -1.17 -20.74 18.69
C VAL A 185 -2.39 -21.43 18.11
N GLU A 186 -3.37 -21.75 18.96
CA GLU A 186 -4.64 -22.34 18.55
C GLU A 186 -5.77 -21.34 18.68
N PHE A 187 -6.77 -21.50 17.84
CA PHE A 187 -7.97 -20.68 17.80
C PHE A 187 -9.20 -21.56 17.87
N ASP A 188 -10.20 -21.14 18.65
CA ASP A 188 -11.52 -21.73 18.59
C ASP A 188 -12.16 -21.44 17.23
N ALA A 189 -12.49 -22.48 16.47
CA ALA A 189 -12.96 -22.38 15.09
C ALA A 189 -14.33 -21.68 14.95
N VAL A 190 -15.07 -21.50 16.05
CA VAL A 190 -16.39 -20.87 16.05
C VAL A 190 -16.30 -19.40 16.46
N SER A 191 -15.68 -19.12 17.61
CA SER A 191 -15.57 -17.76 18.17
C SER A 191 -14.37 -16.97 17.63
N GLY A 192 -13.39 -17.65 17.04
CA GLY A 192 -12.14 -17.05 16.57
C GLY A 192 -11.20 -16.59 17.69
N LYS A 193 -11.50 -16.92 18.95
CA LYS A 193 -10.64 -16.58 20.10
C LYS A 193 -9.43 -17.49 20.15
N MET A 194 -8.29 -16.93 20.56
CA MET A 194 -7.12 -17.74 20.90
C MET A 194 -7.42 -18.58 22.14
N VAL A 195 -7.01 -19.86 22.11
CA VAL A 195 -7.18 -20.84 23.20
C VAL A 195 -5.86 -21.46 23.62
#